data_AF-W7AVP7-F1
#
_entry.id   AF-W7AVP7-F1
#
_cell.length_a   1.000
_cell.length_b   1.000
_cell.length_c   1.000
_cell.angle_alpha   90.00
_cell.angle_beta   90.00
_cell.angle_gamma   90.00
#
_symmetry.space_group_name_H-M   'P 1'
#
loop_
_entity.id
_entity.type
_entity.pdbx_description
1 polymer ?
#
loop_
_entity_poly.entity_id
_entity_poly.type
_entity_poly.pdbx_seq_one_letter_code
_entity_poly.pdbx_strand_id
1 'polypeptide(L)'
;MILYYAFGIAPAITTLIFNGILLVIGYKYLDRQTIILTIIAILFTSLFLRLTEPIAFQTDQTIIAAIFAGALMGFGMGLIMHGGGTTAGSAILAKIANKYLGWNTSYALLFFDLIVVIPSVFIIGFQNMLFTILSLYTSTKVLDFILEGFNPKKSVTIISDQYEAIAKEVDLKIGRGMTLFDAEGYYTRQGKKNSLYCDQQATAPATHKDR
;
A
#
# COMPACT_ATOMS: atom_id res chain seq x y z
N MET A 1 -21.80 7.23 -1.62
CA MET A 1 -22.37 8.47 -1.04
C MET A 1 -23.14 9.31 -2.06
N ILE A 2 -22.58 9.65 -3.23
CA ILE A 2 -23.29 10.42 -4.28
C ILE A 2 -24.64 9.81 -4.71
N LEU A 3 -24.73 8.48 -4.82
CA LEU A 3 -25.97 7.80 -5.25
C LEU A 3 -27.07 7.80 -4.18
N TYR A 4 -26.71 7.83 -2.89
CA TYR A 4 -27.67 7.95 -1.78
C TYR A 4 -28.30 9.34 -1.77
N TYR A 5 -27.48 10.37 -2.00
CA TYR A 5 -27.94 11.76 -2.08
C TYR A 5 -28.83 12.04 -3.29
N ALA A 6 -28.70 11.25 -4.37
CA ALA A 6 -29.47 11.41 -5.60
C ALA A 6 -30.74 10.54 -5.70
N PHE A 7 -30.77 9.34 -5.09
CA PHE A 7 -31.86 8.37 -5.29
C PHE A 7 -32.49 7.79 -4.01
N GLY A 8 -32.02 8.16 -2.81
CA GLY A 8 -32.58 7.66 -1.54
C GLY A 8 -32.39 6.16 -1.28
N ILE A 9 -31.61 5.47 -2.13
CA ILE A 9 -31.32 4.04 -2.01
C ILE A 9 -30.28 3.83 -0.91
N ALA A 10 -30.59 2.95 0.06
CA ALA A 10 -29.71 2.63 1.17
C ALA A 10 -28.25 2.40 0.71
N PRO A 11 -27.25 3.09 1.30
CA PRO A 11 -25.85 2.98 0.89
C PRO A 11 -25.32 1.55 0.93
N ALA A 12 -25.89 0.72 1.81
CA ALA A 12 -25.52 -0.68 1.96
C ALA A 12 -25.72 -1.50 0.67
N ILE A 13 -26.85 -1.33 -0.03
CA ILE A 13 -27.20 -2.15 -1.20
C ILE A 13 -26.36 -1.74 -2.42
N THR A 14 -26.20 -0.44 -2.65
CA THR A 14 -25.41 0.10 -3.76
C THR A 14 -23.92 -0.21 -3.60
N THR A 15 -23.40 -0.12 -2.37
CA THR A 15 -22.01 -0.47 -2.06
C THR A 15 -21.78 -1.97 -2.24
N LEU A 16 -22.73 -2.83 -1.87
CA LEU A 16 -22.63 -4.28 -2.06
C LEU A 16 -22.57 -4.67 -3.54
N ILE A 17 -23.42 -4.09 -4.39
CA ILE A 17 -23.46 -4.39 -5.83
C ILE A 17 -22.16 -3.92 -6.52
N PHE A 18 -21.73 -2.67 -6.27
CA PHE A 18 -20.49 -2.15 -6.86
C PHE A 18 -19.25 -2.90 -6.37
N ASN A 19 -19.17 -3.20 -5.07
CA ASN A 19 -18.09 -4.03 -4.55
C ASN A 19 -18.13 -5.45 -5.10
N GLY A 20 -19.32 -6.01 -5.36
CA GLY A 20 -19.50 -7.29 -6.03
C GLY A 20 -18.92 -7.29 -7.45
N ILE A 21 -19.24 -6.28 -8.27
CA ILE A 21 -18.69 -6.14 -9.64
C ILE A 21 -17.17 -5.99 -9.60
N LEU A 22 -16.66 -5.13 -8.71
CA LEU A 22 -15.22 -4.93 -8.53
C LEU A 22 -14.51 -6.19 -8.01
N LEU A 23 -15.17 -6.99 -7.17
CA LEU A 23 -14.68 -8.30 -6.73
C LEU A 23 -14.61 -9.30 -7.87
N VAL A 24 -15.60 -9.33 -8.77
CA VAL A 24 -15.60 -10.20 -9.95
C VAL A 24 -14.46 -9.82 -10.90
N ILE A 25 -14.26 -8.53 -11.15
CA ILE A 25 -13.12 -8.05 -11.96
C ILE A 25 -11.81 -8.38 -11.24
N GLY A 26 -11.73 -8.07 -9.95
CA GLY A 26 -10.58 -8.38 -9.09
C GLY A 26 -10.24 -9.87 -9.06
N TYR A 27 -11.23 -10.77 -9.16
CA TYR A 27 -11.03 -12.22 -9.16
C TYR A 27 -10.14 -12.71 -10.30
N LYS A 28 -10.09 -11.97 -11.41
CA LYS A 28 -9.20 -12.29 -12.54
C LYS A 28 -7.76 -11.84 -12.31
N TYR A 29 -7.52 -10.84 -11.46
CA TYR A 29 -6.23 -10.17 -11.30
C TYR A 29 -5.56 -10.39 -9.93
N LEU A 30 -6.33 -10.76 -8.90
CA LEU A 30 -5.90 -10.96 -7.52
C LEU A 30 -5.98 -12.45 -7.14
N ASP A 31 -5.11 -12.87 -6.22
CA ASP A 31 -5.04 -14.25 -5.75
C ASP A 31 -6.27 -14.61 -4.89
N ARG A 32 -6.69 -15.88 -4.92
CA ARG A 32 -7.88 -16.38 -4.19
C ARG A 32 -7.86 -16.02 -2.69
N GLN A 33 -6.68 -16.01 -2.08
CA GLN A 33 -6.50 -15.63 -0.68
C GLN A 33 -6.83 -14.15 -0.41
N THR A 34 -6.43 -13.24 -1.32
CA THR A 34 -6.77 -11.81 -1.22
C THR A 34 -8.29 -11.62 -1.22
N ILE A 35 -9.00 -12.39 -2.04
CA ILE A 35 -10.44 -12.27 -2.24
C ILE A 35 -11.20 -12.70 -0.98
N ILE A 36 -10.81 -13.82 -0.37
CA ILE A 36 -11.42 -14.29 0.88
C ILE A 36 -11.20 -13.26 2.00
N LEU A 37 -9.98 -12.74 2.14
CA LEU A 37 -9.66 -11.71 3.13
C LEU A 37 -10.45 -10.40 2.90
N THR A 38 -10.66 -10.04 1.63
CA THR A 38 -11.44 -8.87 1.24
C THR A 38 -12.91 -9.03 1.61
N ILE A 39 -13.49 -10.22 1.38
CA ILE A 39 -14.88 -10.51 1.79
C ILE A 39 -15.03 -10.40 3.31
N ILE A 40 -14.09 -10.97 4.06
CA ILE A 40 -14.07 -10.86 5.52
C ILE A 40 -13.98 -9.39 5.94
N ALA A 41 -13.06 -8.61 5.35
CA ALA A 41 -12.91 -7.18 5.65
C ALA A 41 -14.20 -6.38 5.37
N ILE A 42 -14.90 -6.66 4.26
CA ILE A 42 -16.18 -6.02 3.93
C ILE A 42 -17.25 -6.37 4.97
N LEU A 43 -17.35 -7.64 5.39
CA LEU A 43 -18.31 -8.07 6.40
C LEU A 43 -18.05 -7.39 7.75
N PHE A 44 -16.79 -7.35 8.20
CA PHE A 44 -16.41 -6.66 9.43
C PHE A 44 -16.66 -5.15 9.35
N THR A 45 -16.33 -4.52 8.22
CA THR A 45 -16.60 -3.09 8.01
C THR A 45 -18.09 -2.80 8.10
N SER A 46 -18.93 -3.63 7.48
CA SER A 46 -20.38 -3.51 7.55
C SER A 46 -20.92 -3.70 8.97
N LEU A 47 -20.36 -4.63 9.74
CA LEU A 47 -20.75 -4.88 11.13
C LEU A 47 -20.39 -3.69 12.03
N PHE A 48 -19.14 -3.20 11.92
CA PHE A 48 -18.67 -2.04 12.68
C PHE A 48 -19.45 -0.78 12.34
N LEU A 49 -19.77 -0.56 11.06
CA LEU A 49 -20.57 0.59 10.64
C LEU A 49 -21.93 0.62 11.36
N ARG A 50 -22.62 -0.54 11.45
CA ARG A 50 -23.90 -0.65 12.16
C ARG A 50 -23.77 -0.44 13.67
N LEU A 51 -22.65 -0.86 14.26
CA LEU A 51 -22.40 -0.69 15.69
C LEU A 51 -22.03 0.77 16.05
N THR A 52 -21.36 1.47 15.14
CA THR A 52 -20.88 2.85 15.35
C THR A 52 -21.88 3.91 14.86
N GLU A 53 -22.86 3.57 14.03
CA GLU A 53 -23.94 4.45 13.55
C GLU A 53 -24.61 5.31 14.66
N PRO A 54 -24.92 4.80 15.87
CA PRO A 54 -25.53 5.63 16.92
C PRO A 54 -24.55 6.59 17.61
N ILE A 55 -23.24 6.47 17.37
CA ILE A 55 -22.21 7.29 18.04
C ILE A 55 -21.88 8.49 17.15
N ALA A 56 -22.69 9.54 17.22
CA ALA A 56 -22.45 10.77 16.49
C ALA A 56 -21.36 11.61 17.19
N PHE A 57 -20.10 11.45 16.77
CA PHE A 57 -19.03 12.38 17.15
C PHE A 57 -19.15 13.65 16.30
N GLN A 58 -19.67 14.72 16.91
CA GLN A 58 -19.66 16.06 16.34
C GLN A 58 -18.54 16.86 17.00
N THR A 59 -17.65 17.41 16.19
CA THR A 59 -16.62 18.34 16.67
C THR A 59 -16.75 19.66 15.94
N ASP A 60 -16.55 20.75 16.67
CA ASP A 60 -16.58 22.10 16.12
C ASP A 60 -15.34 22.39 15.24
N GLN A 61 -14.28 21.58 15.37
CA GLN A 61 -13.02 21.73 14.64
C GLN A 61 -12.86 20.68 13.54
N THR A 62 -13.42 20.97 12.37
CA THR A 62 -13.43 20.09 11.19
C THR A 62 -12.03 19.66 10.73
N ILE A 63 -11.01 20.49 10.94
CA ILE A 63 -9.61 20.17 10.59
C ILE A 63 -9.09 19.01 11.44
N ILE A 64 -9.31 19.05 12.75
CA ILE A 64 -8.85 18.00 13.67
C ILE A 64 -9.57 16.69 13.33
N ALA A 65 -10.88 16.74 13.10
CA ALA A 65 -11.64 15.58 12.66
C ALA A 65 -11.10 15.00 11.34
N ALA A 66 -10.77 15.84 10.35
CA ALA A 66 -10.24 15.36 9.07
C ALA A 66 -8.91 14.62 9.23
N ILE A 67 -8.00 15.13 10.08
CA ILE A 67 -6.70 14.49 10.33
C ILE A 67 -6.89 13.16 11.08
N PHE A 68 -7.71 13.13 12.13
CA PHE A 68 -7.98 11.90 12.89
C PHE A 68 -8.71 10.86 12.04
N ALA A 69 -9.70 11.27 11.25
CA ALA A 69 -10.39 10.40 10.31
C ALA A 69 -9.42 9.81 9.29
N GLY A 70 -8.55 10.65 8.71
CA GLY A 70 -7.51 10.21 7.78
C GLY A 70 -6.54 9.21 8.44
N ALA A 71 -6.06 9.51 9.64
CA ALA A 71 -5.14 8.63 10.36
C ALA A 71 -5.75 7.26 10.70
N LEU A 72 -6.98 7.24 11.24
CA LEU A 72 -7.70 5.99 11.55
C LEU A 72 -8.02 5.19 10.30
N MET A 73 -8.43 5.87 9.22
CA MET A 73 -8.71 5.22 7.94
C MET A 73 -7.44 4.60 7.36
N GLY A 74 -6.33 5.36 7.32
CA GLY A 74 -5.04 4.87 6.85
C GLY A 74 -4.54 3.69 7.67
N PHE A 75 -4.76 3.72 8.99
CA PHE A 75 -4.41 2.61 9.88
C PHE A 75 -5.22 1.35 9.59
N GLY A 76 -6.55 1.46 9.52
CA GLY A 76 -7.42 0.33 9.22
C GLY A 76 -7.16 -0.26 7.83
N MET A 77 -7.02 0.60 6.81
CA MET A 77 -6.66 0.18 5.46
C MET A 77 -5.29 -0.50 5.43
N GLY A 78 -4.32 0.06 6.14
CA GLY A 78 -2.97 -0.50 6.27
C GLY A 78 -3.00 -1.90 6.83
N LEU A 79 -3.73 -2.16 7.91
CA LEU A 79 -3.85 -3.51 8.48
C LEU A 79 -4.48 -4.52 7.52
N ILE A 80 -5.55 -4.11 6.82
CA ILE A 80 -6.24 -4.98 5.85
C ILE A 80 -5.30 -5.33 4.69
N MET A 81 -4.58 -4.34 4.16
CA MET A 81 -3.70 -4.51 3.01
C MET A 81 -2.38 -5.20 3.38
N HIS A 82 -1.86 -4.96 4.58
CA HIS A 82 -0.71 -5.67 5.14
C HIS A 82 -1.01 -7.16 5.34
N GLY A 83 -2.24 -7.50 5.74
CA GLY A 83 -2.73 -8.88 5.78
C GLY A 83 -2.97 -9.51 4.40
N GLY A 84 -2.78 -8.78 3.30
CA GLY A 84 -2.98 -9.25 1.94
C GLY A 84 -4.39 -9.03 1.38
N GLY A 85 -5.30 -8.42 2.13
CA GLY A 85 -6.65 -8.04 1.70
C GLY A 85 -6.70 -6.72 0.91
N THR A 86 -7.91 -6.22 0.65
CA THR A 86 -8.18 -4.87 0.15
C THR A 86 -9.52 -4.40 0.70
N THR A 87 -9.75 -3.08 0.75
CA THR A 87 -11.03 -2.48 1.14
C THR A 87 -12.02 -2.35 -0.03
N ALA A 88 -11.68 -2.93 -1.19
CA ALA A 88 -12.40 -2.78 -2.46
C ALA A 88 -12.37 -1.33 -3.01
N GLY A 89 -13.12 -1.04 -4.09
CA GLY A 89 -13.11 0.28 -4.72
C GLY A 89 -11.80 0.65 -5.42
N SER A 90 -11.32 1.86 -5.17
CA SER A 90 -10.04 2.38 -5.69
C SER A 90 -8.82 1.57 -5.20
N ALA A 91 -8.93 0.86 -4.07
CA ALA A 91 -7.86 0.02 -3.55
C ALA A 91 -7.56 -1.21 -4.41
N ILE A 92 -8.55 -1.73 -5.16
CA ILE A 92 -8.31 -2.81 -6.15
C ILE A 92 -7.49 -2.27 -7.32
N LEU A 93 -7.86 -1.07 -7.82
CA LEU A 93 -7.13 -0.41 -8.90
C LEU A 93 -5.69 -0.11 -8.49
N ALA A 94 -5.48 0.39 -7.27
CA ALA A 94 -4.16 0.64 -6.72
C ALA A 94 -3.31 -0.65 -6.63
N LYS A 95 -3.91 -1.76 -6.19
CA LYS A 95 -3.22 -3.07 -6.11
C LYS A 95 -2.86 -3.62 -7.48
N ILE A 96 -3.74 -3.45 -8.48
CA ILE A 96 -3.47 -3.80 -9.87
C ILE A 96 -2.34 -2.93 -10.43
N ALA A 97 -2.37 -1.62 -10.21
CA ALA A 97 -1.31 -0.70 -10.62
C ALA A 97 0.03 -1.07 -9.98
N ASN A 98 0.06 -1.43 -8.69
CA ASN A 98 1.27 -1.93 -8.04
C ASN A 98 1.78 -3.22 -8.71
N LYS A 99 0.90 -4.19 -8.98
CA LYS A 99 1.26 -5.49 -9.56
C LYS A 99 1.81 -5.39 -10.98
N TYR A 100 1.26 -4.50 -11.82
CA TYR A 100 1.62 -4.41 -13.25
C TYR A 100 2.58 -3.25 -13.57
N LEU A 101 2.51 -2.14 -12.84
CA LEU A 101 3.30 -0.93 -13.10
C LEU A 101 4.39 -0.69 -12.04
N GLY A 102 4.41 -1.47 -10.94
CA GLY A 102 5.37 -1.30 -9.84
C GLY A 102 5.15 -0.04 -9.01
N TRP A 103 3.99 0.61 -9.13
CA TRP A 103 3.68 1.83 -8.39
C TRP A 103 3.49 1.55 -6.90
N ASN A 104 3.90 2.47 -6.03
CA ASN A 104 3.57 2.35 -4.60
C ASN A 104 2.04 2.40 -4.43
N THR A 105 1.51 1.38 -3.76
CA THR A 105 0.07 1.15 -3.60
C THR A 105 -0.63 2.32 -2.88
N SER A 106 0.01 2.93 -1.88
CA SER A 106 -0.52 4.05 -1.11
C SER A 106 -0.71 5.30 -1.98
N TYR A 107 0.28 5.62 -2.81
CA TYR A 107 0.20 6.77 -3.72
C TYR A 107 -0.70 6.51 -4.93
N ALA A 108 -0.75 5.26 -5.42
CA ALA A 108 -1.68 4.88 -6.48
C ALA A 108 -3.14 5.06 -6.00
N LEU A 109 -3.43 4.67 -4.76
CA LEU A 109 -4.73 4.90 -4.13
C LEU A 109 -5.07 6.40 -4.06
N LEU A 110 -4.15 7.22 -3.53
CA LEU A 110 -4.33 8.68 -3.45
C LEU A 110 -4.63 9.29 -4.82
N PHE A 111 -3.93 8.83 -5.87
CA PHE A 111 -4.13 9.32 -7.22
C PHE A 111 -5.55 9.04 -7.74
N PHE A 112 -6.03 7.79 -7.59
CA PHE A 112 -7.39 7.43 -7.98
C PHE A 112 -8.44 8.19 -7.15
N ASP A 113 -8.21 8.38 -5.86
CA ASP A 113 -9.14 9.12 -4.99
C ASP A 113 -9.18 10.61 -5.34
N LEU A 114 -8.04 11.23 -5.66
CA LEU A 114 -7.98 12.63 -6.10
C LEU A 114 -8.74 12.87 -7.41
N ILE A 115 -8.66 11.94 -8.36
CA ILE A 115 -9.43 12.00 -9.62
C ILE A 115 -10.93 12.05 -9.34
N VAL A 116 -11.40 11.39 -8.28
CA VAL A 116 -12.82 11.38 -7.88
C VAL A 116 -13.19 12.62 -7.05
N VAL A 117 -12.30 13.07 -6.17
CA VAL A 117 -12.55 14.20 -5.25
C VAL A 117 -12.50 15.55 -5.94
N ILE A 118 -11.60 15.75 -6.91
CA ILE A 118 -11.45 17.05 -7.60
C ILE A 118 -12.76 17.47 -8.30
N PRO A 119 -13.42 16.63 -9.11
CA PRO A 119 -14.72 16.96 -9.70
C PRO A 119 -15.84 17.11 -8.67
N SER A 120 -15.70 16.50 -7.49
CA SER A 120 -16.71 16.56 -6.44
C SER A 120 -16.81 17.97 -5.81
N VAL A 121 -15.85 18.88 -6.05
CA VAL A 121 -15.88 20.26 -5.56
C VAL A 121 -17.18 21.01 -5.91
N PHE A 122 -17.77 20.71 -7.07
CA PHE A 122 -19.03 21.34 -7.52
C PHE A 122 -20.25 20.89 -6.70
N ILE A 123 -20.13 19.80 -5.94
CA ILE A 123 -21.22 19.19 -5.15
C ILE A 123 -21.05 19.50 -3.66
N ILE A 124 -19.87 19.23 -3.10
CA ILE A 124 -19.59 19.35 -1.66
C ILE A 124 -19.00 20.70 -1.26
N GLY A 125 -18.60 21.54 -2.22
CA GLY A 125 -17.98 22.84 -2.00
C GLY A 125 -16.47 22.79 -1.77
N PHE A 126 -15.81 23.93 -1.96
CA PHE A 126 -14.35 24.07 -1.94
C PHE A 126 -13.73 23.72 -0.58
N GLN A 127 -14.30 24.22 0.51
CA GLN A 127 -13.79 23.99 1.86
C GLN A 127 -13.83 22.50 2.26
N ASN A 128 -14.93 21.82 1.98
CA ASN A 128 -15.07 20.39 2.28
C ASN A 128 -14.16 19.53 1.40
N MET A 129 -13.95 19.92 0.14
CA MET A 129 -12.98 19.29 -0.74
C MET A 129 -11.55 19.37 -0.17
N LEU A 130 -11.13 20.53 0.35
CA LEU A 130 -9.83 20.67 1.01
C LEU A 130 -9.68 19.76 2.24
N PHE A 131 -10.71 19.68 3.09
CA PHE A 131 -10.69 18.76 4.24
C PHE A 131 -10.63 17.28 3.81
N THR A 132 -11.29 16.93 2.71
CA THR A 132 -11.23 15.58 2.14
C THR A 132 -9.83 15.26 1.63
N ILE A 133 -9.21 16.19 0.89
CA ILE A 133 -7.83 16.03 0.41
C ILE A 133 -6.86 15.88 1.59
N LEU A 134 -7.02 16.68 2.63
CA LEU A 134 -6.19 16.58 3.85
C LEU A 134 -6.32 15.20 4.49
N SER A 135 -7.55 14.71 4.69
CA SER A 135 -7.82 13.38 5.23
C SER A 135 -7.21 12.27 4.37
N LEU A 136 -7.37 12.36 3.04
CA LEU A 136 -6.78 11.40 2.09
C LEU A 136 -5.24 11.40 2.19
N TYR A 137 -4.63 12.58 2.21
CA TYR A 137 -3.17 12.69 2.33
C TYR A 137 -2.65 12.09 3.64
N THR A 138 -3.29 12.39 4.77
CA THR A 138 -2.93 11.81 6.07
C THR A 138 -3.11 10.30 6.05
N SER A 139 -4.22 9.79 5.50
CA SER A 139 -4.48 8.37 5.33
C SER A 139 -3.39 7.69 4.49
N THR A 140 -3.00 8.29 3.37
CA THR A 140 -1.91 7.79 2.52
C THR A 140 -0.60 7.68 3.28
N LYS A 141 -0.24 8.68 4.09
CA LYS A 141 1.01 8.62 4.87
C LYS A 141 1.02 7.53 5.92
N VAL A 142 -0.11 7.33 6.62
CA VAL A 142 -0.24 6.25 7.60
C VAL A 142 -0.25 4.88 6.91
N LEU A 143 -0.94 4.77 5.77
CA LEU A 143 -0.98 3.56 4.96
C LEU A 143 0.41 3.19 4.45
N ASP A 144 1.15 4.16 3.90
CA ASP A 144 2.52 3.99 3.42
C ASP A 144 3.44 3.48 4.51
N PHE A 145 3.34 4.06 5.70
CA PHE A 145 4.09 3.64 6.87
C PHE A 145 3.79 2.19 7.29
N ILE A 146 2.53 1.74 7.21
CA ILE A 146 2.15 0.36 7.58
C ILE A 146 2.58 -0.65 6.50
N LEU A 147 2.51 -0.27 5.23
CA LEU A 147 2.86 -1.16 4.12
C LEU A 147 4.37 -1.29 3.92
N GLU A 148 5.11 -0.18 3.93
CA GLU A 148 6.56 -0.17 3.68
C GLU A 148 7.39 -0.29 4.99
N GLY A 149 6.79 -0.01 6.15
CA GLY A 149 7.45 -0.08 7.46
C GLY A 149 8.49 1.04 7.68
N PHE A 150 9.24 0.94 8.78
CA PHE A 150 10.28 1.91 9.16
C PHE A 150 11.49 1.95 8.20
N ASN A 151 11.64 0.99 7.29
CA ASN A 151 12.83 0.87 6.47
C ASN A 151 12.49 0.19 5.13
N PRO A 152 12.47 0.93 4.00
CA PRO A 152 12.21 0.32 2.70
C PRO A 152 13.34 -0.66 2.40
N LYS A 153 13.06 -1.97 2.43
CA LYS A 153 14.00 -3.02 2.06
C LYS A 153 14.30 -2.94 0.56
N LYS A 154 15.18 -2.02 0.17
CA LYS A 154 15.69 -1.94 -1.20
C LYS A 154 16.90 -2.85 -1.30
N SER A 155 16.71 -4.07 -1.76
CA SER A 155 17.83 -4.94 -2.10
C SER A 155 18.32 -4.64 -3.51
N VAL A 156 19.63 -4.75 -3.71
CA VAL A 156 20.25 -4.62 -5.02
C VAL A 156 20.99 -5.92 -5.31
N THR A 157 20.59 -6.57 -6.39
CA THR A 157 21.28 -7.75 -6.92
C THR A 157 22.23 -7.30 -8.03
N ILE A 158 23.52 -7.55 -7.85
CA ILE A 158 24.56 -7.21 -8.83
C ILE A 158 25.10 -8.53 -9.40
N ILE A 159 24.87 -8.74 -10.70
CA ILE A 159 25.40 -9.89 -11.44
C ILE A 159 26.56 -9.38 -12.29
N SER A 160 27.80 -9.74 -11.93
CA SER A 160 28.99 -9.32 -12.66
C SER A 160 30.10 -10.34 -12.51
N ASP A 161 30.93 -10.48 -13.55
CA ASP A 161 32.12 -11.35 -13.51
C ASP A 161 33.23 -10.74 -12.62
N GLN A 162 33.14 -9.44 -12.31
CA GLN A 162 34.05 -8.74 -11.40
C GLN A 162 33.42 -8.49 -10.02
N TYR A 163 32.62 -9.43 -9.53
CA TYR A 163 31.91 -9.30 -8.26
C TYR A 163 32.87 -9.00 -7.09
N GLU A 164 34.08 -9.57 -7.03
CA GLU A 164 35.03 -9.35 -5.93
C GLU A 164 35.48 -7.88 -5.81
N ALA A 165 35.75 -7.23 -6.95
CA ALA A 165 36.14 -5.83 -6.99
C ALA A 165 34.99 -4.91 -6.57
N ILE A 166 33.77 -5.22 -7.03
CA ILE A 166 32.56 -4.48 -6.67
C ILE A 166 32.24 -4.65 -5.18
N ALA A 167 32.33 -5.88 -4.67
CA ALA A 167 32.13 -6.20 -3.27
C ALA A 167 33.06 -5.39 -2.36
N LYS A 168 34.35 -5.38 -2.69
CA LYS A 168 35.34 -4.61 -1.92
C LYS A 168 35.06 -3.12 -1.92
N GLU A 169 34.64 -2.56 -3.05
CA GLU A 169 34.36 -1.13 -3.16
C GLU A 169 33.07 -0.72 -2.45
N VAL A 170 32.05 -1.60 -2.46
CA VAL A 170 30.80 -1.41 -1.71
C VAL A 170 31.05 -1.49 -0.21
N ASP A 171 31.87 -2.45 0.26
CA ASP A 171 32.25 -2.55 1.67
C ASP A 171 33.02 -1.30 2.13
N LEU A 172 34.02 -0.86 1.37
CA LEU A 172 34.85 0.32 1.68
C LEU A 172 34.06 1.65 1.68
N LYS A 173 33.16 1.85 0.72
CA LYS A 173 32.45 3.13 0.55
C LYS A 173 31.10 3.20 1.25
N ILE A 174 30.40 2.07 1.36
CA ILE A 174 29.00 2.01 1.79
C ILE A 174 28.87 1.31 3.16
N GLY A 175 29.84 0.47 3.56
CA GLY A 175 29.85 -0.18 4.88
C GLY A 175 28.69 -1.13 5.10
N ARG A 176 28.16 -1.74 4.03
CA ARG A 176 27.03 -2.67 4.07
C ARG A 176 27.50 -4.10 3.85
N GLY A 177 26.94 -5.01 4.64
CA GLY A 177 27.08 -6.44 4.47
C GLY A 177 26.47 -6.90 3.15
N MET A 178 27.12 -7.89 2.55
CA MET A 178 26.68 -8.49 1.29
C MET A 178 26.69 -10.00 1.43
N THR A 179 25.75 -10.65 0.76
CA THR A 179 25.69 -12.10 0.63
C THR A 179 26.11 -12.48 -0.77
N LEU A 180 27.03 -13.44 -0.86
CA LEU A 180 27.49 -14.03 -2.11
C LEU A 180 26.75 -15.34 -2.34
N PHE A 181 26.15 -15.51 -3.52
CA PHE A 181 25.58 -16.79 -3.93
C PHE A 181 25.93 -17.15 -5.37
N ASP A 182 26.13 -18.44 -5.61
CA ASP A 182 26.37 -18.99 -6.94
C ASP A 182 25.05 -18.99 -7.73
N ALA A 183 24.99 -18.27 -8.84
CA ALA A 183 23.85 -18.28 -9.76
C ALA A 183 24.30 -18.83 -11.12
N GLU A 184 23.50 -19.72 -11.72
CA GLU A 184 23.78 -20.28 -13.04
C GLU A 184 22.77 -19.78 -14.09
N GLY A 185 23.27 -19.30 -15.22
CA GLY A 185 22.42 -18.78 -16.29
C GLY A 185 21.74 -19.89 -17.08
N TYR A 186 20.40 -19.93 -17.03
CA TYR A 186 19.59 -20.98 -17.69
C TYR A 186 19.84 -21.12 -19.20
N TYR A 187 20.03 -20.01 -19.92
CA TYR A 187 20.24 -20.02 -21.38
C TYR A 187 21.70 -20.29 -21.79
N THR A 188 22.65 -19.66 -21.10
CA THR A 188 24.06 -19.70 -21.50
C THR A 188 24.76 -20.97 -21.00
N ARG A 189 24.21 -21.67 -20.00
CA ARG A 189 24.81 -22.84 -19.31
C ARG A 189 26.29 -22.63 -18.94
N GLN A 190 26.69 -21.37 -18.78
CA GLN A 190 28.03 -21.02 -18.36
C GLN A 190 28.05 -21.10 -16.83
N GLY A 191 28.91 -21.97 -16.33
CA GLY A 191 29.03 -22.29 -14.91
C GLY A 191 29.25 -21.04 -14.06
N LYS A 192 28.48 -20.98 -12.97
CA LYS A 192 28.64 -20.12 -11.80
C LYS A 192 29.03 -18.66 -12.09
N LYS A 193 28.01 -17.82 -12.30
CA LYS A 193 28.14 -16.37 -12.07
C LYS A 193 27.85 -16.10 -10.60
N ASN A 194 28.86 -15.62 -9.88
CA ASN A 194 28.69 -15.26 -8.48
C ASN A 194 27.90 -13.95 -8.43
N SER A 195 26.66 -14.03 -7.96
CA SER A 195 25.75 -12.90 -7.83
C SER A 195 25.88 -12.33 -6.41
N LEU A 196 26.08 -11.03 -6.33
CA LEU A 196 26.11 -10.30 -5.07
C LEU A 196 24.72 -9.83 -4.74
N TYR A 197 24.29 -10.12 -3.52
CA TYR A 197 23.07 -9.58 -2.94
C TYR A 197 23.43 -8.64 -1.81
N CYS A 198 23.20 -7.36 -2.05
CA CYS A 198 23.35 -6.34 -1.03
C CYS A 198 21.97 -6.07 -0.42
N ASP A 199 21.82 -6.44 0.85
CA ASP A 199 20.67 -6.06 1.67
C ASP A 199 21.02 -4.78 2.43
N GLN A 200 20.14 -3.79 2.39
CA GLN A 200 20.33 -2.55 3.17
C GLN A 200 20.33 -2.77 4.67
N GLN A 201 19.81 -3.90 5.17
CA GLN A 201 19.77 -4.26 6.59
C GLN A 201 20.90 -5.19 7.03
N ALA A 202 21.68 -5.75 6.10
CA ALA A 202 22.87 -6.51 6.48
C ALA A 202 23.96 -5.52 6.88
N THR A 203 24.14 -5.26 8.17
CA THR A 203 25.39 -4.67 8.69
C THR A 203 26.45 -5.76 8.70
N ALA A 204 27.61 -5.48 8.10
CA ALA A 204 28.75 -6.37 8.22
C ALA A 204 29.07 -6.57 9.72
N PRO A 205 29.30 -7.80 10.20
CA PRO A 205 29.76 -7.99 11.56
C PRO A 205 31.05 -7.19 11.74
N ALA A 206 31.11 -6.35 12.76
CA ALA A 206 32.29 -5.56 13.09
C ALA A 206 33.49 -6.50 13.17
N THR A 207 34.40 -6.39 12.21
CA THR A 207 35.68 -7.09 12.26
C THR A 207 36.44 -6.51 13.44
N HIS A 208 36.40 -7.23 14.58
CA HIS A 208 37.29 -7.01 15.71
C HIS A 208 38.72 -7.07 15.17
N LYS A 209 39.29 -5.89 14.95
CA LYS A 209 40.69 -5.72 14.59
C LYS A 209 41.45 -5.53 15.89
N ASP A 210 41.50 -6.58 16.70
CA ASP A 210 42.44 -6.65 17.82
C ASP A 210 43.80 -7.03 17.25
N ARG A 211 44.70 -6.05 17.24
CA ARG A 211 46.13 -6.20 17.04
C ARG A 211 46.83 -5.67 18.28
#